data_AF-A0A917BZX6-F1
#
_entry.id   AF-A0A917BZX6-F1
#
_cell.length_a   1.000
_cell.length_b   1.000
_cell.length_c   1.000
_cell.angle_alpha   90.00
_cell.angle_beta   90.00
_cell.angle_gamma   90.00
#
_symmetry.space_group_name_H-M   'P 1'
#
loop_
_entity.id
_entity.type
_entity.pdbx_description
1 polymer ?
#
loop_
_entity_poly.entity_id
_entity_poly.type
_entity_poly.pdbx_seq_one_letter_code
_entity_poly.pdbx_strand_id
1 'polypeptide(L)'
;MHPAKVCVPFGTTCAAAIARMTEEKQPCCIVIDGYGKIAGLVRTQDILEKILFKLGPQTLIEDVMDDKALTVFEGEYLYHAIARMRRRHVDEIIVVDQAKQPLGIISYREAVEAAASRLIQHIDRLGGEGNLDSLRGVKAAQVEIARDLFDDNVSAAYIQHLLSHVNNDIVARIITMNLAHMEAEGWGTPPVEFCVIVMGSGGRGENYLSPDQDNGFILDNYPDEDHGRVDQFFRELAARMCNDLNEIGFPYCKGYVMASNPLWRKSLSQWVEQVRLWGRKRNAAALRLADIFFDFQPVWGRLDLAHDLRQNVLKMVRENNFFLQEMYRAQADHSVGLGLFGRLAPDPDVQSQHKMIDLKYRGSLPLVEGIRLLSLRHALEVTSTEDRIEKLHNAGVLSDTEADYLGSAFAFLVHILLKRQVMDYRNGVLASRFVRFKDLSKRERENLRNALRHIEAFRKRLKAEFTGDVF
;
A
#
# COMPACT_ATOMS: atom_id res chain seq x y z
N MET A 1 21.69 1.25 -0.17
CA MET A 1 22.39 2.31 0.58
C MET A 1 22.95 3.29 -0.42
N HIS A 2 22.85 4.58 -0.14
CA HIS A 2 23.58 5.61 -0.87
C HIS A 2 24.97 5.77 -0.25
N PRO A 3 26.03 5.91 -1.05
CA PRO A 3 27.35 6.18 -0.52
C PRO A 3 27.37 7.50 0.28
N ALA A 4 28.17 7.54 1.35
CA ALA A 4 28.33 8.71 2.21
C ALA A 4 29.17 9.81 1.52
N LYS A 5 28.65 10.38 0.44
CA LYS A 5 29.35 11.37 -0.39
C LYS A 5 29.46 12.72 0.31
N VAL A 6 28.47 13.09 1.11
CA VAL A 6 28.47 14.33 1.86
C VAL A 6 28.81 14.06 3.32
N CYS A 7 30.12 14.07 3.60
CA CYS A 7 30.69 14.04 4.94
C CYS A 7 31.38 15.39 5.22
N VAL A 8 31.00 16.04 6.33
CA VAL A 8 31.47 17.38 6.70
C VAL A 8 32.04 17.39 8.12
N PRO A 9 33.13 18.13 8.38
CA PRO A 9 33.70 18.25 9.72
C PRO A 9 32.93 19.25 10.59
N PHE A 10 33.10 19.17 11.90
CA PHE A 10 32.74 20.24 12.84
C PHE A 10 33.26 21.61 12.40
N GLY A 11 32.50 22.67 12.70
CA GLY A 11 32.79 24.03 12.28
C GLY A 11 32.38 24.34 10.84
N THR A 12 31.80 23.39 10.11
CA THR A 12 31.16 23.68 8.82
C THR A 12 29.92 24.55 9.05
N THR A 13 29.69 25.55 8.19
CA THR A 13 28.48 26.37 8.27
C THR A 13 27.31 25.66 7.62
N CYS A 14 26.09 25.92 8.10
CA CYS A 14 24.88 25.36 7.50
C CYS A 14 24.75 25.70 6.01
N ALA A 15 25.15 26.91 5.60
CA ALA A 15 25.18 27.30 4.19
C ALA A 15 26.13 26.42 3.35
N ALA A 16 27.33 26.14 3.85
CA ALA A 16 28.28 25.27 3.16
C ALA A 16 27.79 23.82 3.11
N ALA A 17 27.14 23.33 4.17
CA ALA A 17 26.54 21.99 4.18
C ALA A 17 25.40 21.86 3.16
N ILE A 18 24.48 22.83 3.10
CA ILE A 18 23.40 22.85 2.10
C ILE A 18 23.95 22.90 0.68
N ALA A 19 24.97 23.72 0.42
CA ALA A 19 25.57 23.81 -0.91
C ALA A 19 26.09 22.44 -1.37
N ARG A 20 26.80 21.73 -0.49
CA ARG A 20 27.35 20.41 -0.79
C ARG A 20 26.28 19.32 -0.91
N MET A 21 25.25 19.34 -0.05
CA MET A 21 24.08 18.47 -0.18
C MET A 21 23.35 18.67 -1.51
N THR A 22 23.21 19.92 -1.95
CA THR A 22 22.56 20.26 -3.23
C THR A 22 23.39 19.80 -4.43
N GLU A 23 24.71 20.03 -4.40
CA GLU A 23 25.65 19.61 -5.44
C GLU A 23 25.63 18.09 -5.65
N GLU A 24 25.69 17.33 -4.55
CA GLU A 24 25.69 15.86 -4.56
C GLU A 24 24.28 15.26 -4.64
N LYS A 25 23.23 16.09 -4.65
CA LYS A 25 21.82 15.70 -4.65
C LYS A 25 21.47 14.73 -3.51
N GLN A 26 22.04 14.95 -2.32
CA GLN A 26 21.77 14.17 -1.11
C GLN A 26 20.91 14.99 -0.12
N PRO A 27 19.85 14.43 0.46
CA PRO A 27 18.96 15.16 1.37
C PRO A 27 19.56 15.40 2.76
N CYS A 28 20.65 14.71 3.09
CA CYS A 28 21.32 14.75 4.39
C CYS A 28 22.84 14.63 4.26
N CYS A 29 23.56 15.05 5.30
CA CYS A 29 25.01 14.91 5.41
C CYS A 29 25.44 14.35 6.76
N ILE A 30 26.51 13.57 6.77
CA ILE A 30 27.12 13.00 7.97
C ILE A 30 28.11 14.01 8.55
N VAL A 31 28.00 14.27 9.85
CA VAL A 31 28.91 15.14 10.58
C VAL A 31 30.01 14.30 11.22
N ILE A 32 31.25 14.73 11.06
CA ILE A 32 32.43 14.04 11.58
C ILE A 32 33.16 14.94 12.59
N ASP A 33 33.55 14.39 13.73
CA ASP A 33 34.35 15.09 14.74
C ASP A 33 35.82 15.28 14.30
N GLY A 34 36.59 16.02 15.11
CA GLY A 34 38.02 16.27 14.87
C GLY A 34 38.91 15.02 14.91
N TYR A 35 38.38 13.86 15.27
CA TYR A 35 39.07 12.57 15.30
C TYR A 35 38.63 11.62 14.18
N GLY A 36 37.80 12.10 13.23
CA GLY A 36 37.31 11.28 12.13
C GLY A 36 36.17 10.32 12.50
N LYS A 37 35.48 10.55 13.63
CA LYS A 37 34.33 9.74 14.06
C LYS A 37 33.01 10.43 13.74
N ILE A 38 31.98 9.62 13.50
CA ILE A 38 30.62 10.12 13.31
C ILE A 38 30.17 10.85 14.58
N ALA A 39 29.83 12.11 14.42
CA ALA A 39 29.35 12.99 15.47
C ALA A 39 27.85 13.28 15.37
N GLY A 40 27.26 13.14 14.18
CA GLY A 40 25.83 13.34 13.98
C GLY A 40 25.41 13.26 12.52
N LEU A 41 24.13 13.55 12.29
CA LEU A 41 23.51 13.64 10.97
C LEU A 41 22.74 14.96 10.87
N VAL A 42 22.79 15.62 9.72
CA VAL A 42 22.02 16.84 9.46
C VAL A 42 21.18 16.63 8.19
N ARG A 43 19.89 16.95 8.25
CA ARG A 43 19.01 16.95 7.07
C ARG A 43 18.81 18.36 6.54
N THR A 44 18.54 18.46 5.25
CA THR A 44 18.17 19.74 4.62
C THR A 44 16.97 20.37 5.34
N GLN A 45 15.98 19.57 5.72
CA GLN A 45 14.79 20.04 6.44
C GLN A 45 15.11 20.55 7.86
N ASP A 46 15.98 19.86 8.60
CA ASP A 46 16.42 20.29 9.95
C ASP A 46 17.07 21.68 9.89
N ILE A 47 17.88 21.93 8.85
CA ILE A 47 18.50 23.24 8.62
C ILE A 47 17.44 24.28 8.27
N LEU A 48 16.51 23.98 7.34
CA LEU A 48 15.47 24.92 6.92
C LEU A 48 14.58 25.34 8.10
N GLU A 49 14.11 24.39 8.91
CA GLU A 49 13.25 24.68 10.06
C GLU A 49 13.98 25.50 11.13
N LYS A 50 15.26 25.22 11.39
CA LYS A 50 16.04 25.96 12.40
C LYS A 50 16.51 27.33 11.88
N ILE A 51 16.90 27.46 10.62
CA ILE A 51 17.44 28.70 10.05
C ILE A 51 16.34 29.68 9.63
N LEU A 52 15.21 29.20 9.10
CA LEU A 52 14.12 30.12 8.73
C LEU A 52 13.47 30.78 9.96
N PHE A 53 13.54 30.14 11.13
CA PHE A 53 12.77 30.56 12.30
C PHE A 53 13.60 30.89 13.55
N LYS A 54 14.86 30.45 13.68
CA LYS A 54 15.63 30.59 14.93
C LYS A 54 17.10 31.00 14.77
N LEU A 55 17.77 30.61 13.68
CA LEU A 55 19.24 30.68 13.52
C LEU A 55 19.62 31.29 12.16
N GLY A 56 20.89 31.69 11.98
CA GLY A 56 21.36 32.31 10.73
C GLY A 56 22.06 31.33 9.78
N PRO A 57 22.29 31.68 8.50
CA PRO A 57 23.00 30.81 7.54
C PRO A 57 24.45 30.50 7.91
N GLN A 58 25.05 31.34 8.77
CA GLN A 58 26.41 31.18 9.30
C GLN A 58 26.47 30.34 10.58
N THR A 59 25.32 29.85 11.07
CA THR A 59 25.28 28.90 12.19
C THR A 59 26.03 27.62 11.83
N LEU A 60 26.73 27.07 12.82
CA LEU A 60 27.54 25.87 12.64
C LEU A 60 26.67 24.62 12.61
N ILE A 61 27.11 23.59 11.88
CA ILE A 61 26.32 22.37 11.73
C ILE A 61 26.10 21.62 13.05
N GLU A 62 27.04 21.72 13.99
CA GLU A 62 26.95 21.10 15.31
C GLU A 62 25.80 21.66 16.16
N ASP A 63 25.35 22.89 15.90
CA ASP A 63 24.21 23.50 16.59
C ASP A 63 22.86 23.00 16.06
N VAL A 64 22.86 22.38 14.88
CA VAL A 64 21.64 21.93 14.19
C VAL A 64 21.56 20.41 14.01
N MET A 65 22.67 19.69 14.14
CA MET A 65 22.74 18.23 13.94
C MET A 65 21.92 17.42 14.95
N ASP A 66 21.53 16.23 14.51
CA ASP A 66 21.13 15.14 15.39
C ASP A 66 22.38 14.41 15.90
N ASP A 67 22.74 14.68 17.15
CA ASP A 67 23.88 14.07 17.86
C ASP A 67 23.64 12.62 18.30
N LYS A 68 22.44 12.09 18.03
CA LYS A 68 22.03 10.71 18.30
C LYS A 68 21.78 9.91 17.03
N ALA A 69 22.40 10.34 15.93
CA ALA A 69 22.34 9.65 14.65
C ALA A 69 22.60 8.15 14.82
N LEU A 70 21.65 7.35 14.35
CA LEU A 70 21.73 5.91 14.44
C LEU A 70 22.74 5.35 13.44
N THR A 71 23.41 4.27 13.86
CA THR A 71 24.33 3.51 13.01
C THR A 71 23.94 2.04 12.93
N VAL A 72 24.32 1.40 11.82
CA VAL A 72 24.18 -0.04 11.55
C VAL A 72 25.42 -0.54 10.83
N PHE A 73 25.92 -1.74 11.16
CA PHE A 73 27.07 -2.31 10.43
C PHE A 73 26.69 -2.86 9.06
N GLU A 74 27.61 -2.83 8.09
CA GLU A 74 27.45 -3.30 6.69
C GLU A 74 26.97 -4.76 6.55
N GLY A 75 27.11 -5.58 7.59
CA GLY A 75 26.65 -6.98 7.62
C GLY A 75 25.38 -7.26 8.42
N GLU A 76 24.75 -6.25 9.04
CA GLU A 76 23.53 -6.48 9.81
C GLU A 76 22.32 -6.72 8.88
N TYR A 77 21.36 -7.52 9.36
CA TYR A 77 20.11 -7.70 8.66
C TYR A 77 19.32 -6.40 8.55
N LEU A 78 18.72 -6.18 7.39
CA LEU A 78 18.06 -4.93 7.05
C LEU A 78 16.83 -4.64 7.93
N TYR A 79 16.13 -5.67 8.39
CA TYR A 79 15.01 -5.51 9.34
C TYR A 79 15.47 -4.96 10.70
N HIS A 80 16.72 -5.19 11.12
CA HIS A 80 17.27 -4.54 12.32
C HIS A 80 17.49 -3.03 12.11
N ALA A 81 17.94 -2.62 10.92
CA ALA A 81 18.06 -1.22 10.57
C ALA A 81 16.68 -0.53 10.60
N ILE A 82 15.67 -1.15 9.98
CA ILE A 82 14.27 -0.69 10.00
C ILE A 82 13.74 -0.56 11.43
N ALA A 83 13.92 -1.59 12.26
CA ALA A 83 13.46 -1.58 13.65
C ALA A 83 14.15 -0.50 14.48
N ARG A 84 15.47 -0.29 14.31
CA ARG A 84 16.22 0.76 15.01
C ARG A 84 15.74 2.16 14.61
N MET A 85 15.61 2.42 13.31
CA MET A 85 15.09 3.69 12.77
C MET A 85 13.72 4.02 13.37
N ARG A 86 12.81 3.03 13.40
CA ARG A 86 11.47 3.23 13.97
C ARG A 86 11.47 3.50 15.47
N ARG A 87 12.23 2.74 16.27
CA ARG A 87 12.29 2.94 17.74
C ARG A 87 12.76 4.34 18.13
N ARG A 88 13.57 4.99 17.28
CA ARG A 88 14.07 6.34 17.51
C ARG A 88 13.34 7.42 16.71
N HIS A 89 12.34 7.05 15.91
CA HIS A 89 11.61 7.96 15.03
C HIS A 89 12.53 8.75 14.09
N VAL A 90 13.45 8.06 13.42
CA VAL A 90 14.34 8.66 12.42
C VAL A 90 14.16 7.97 11.07
N ASP A 91 14.25 8.75 9.98
CA ASP A 91 14.03 8.27 8.62
C ASP A 91 15.30 7.81 7.91
N GLU A 92 16.46 7.96 8.54
CA GLU A 92 17.75 7.56 7.99
C GLU A 92 18.62 6.91 9.05
N ILE A 93 19.46 5.98 8.60
CA ILE A 93 20.49 5.34 9.41
C ILE A 93 21.81 5.31 8.66
N ILE A 94 22.89 5.58 9.38
CA ILE A 94 24.24 5.57 8.82
C ILE A 94 24.75 4.13 8.80
N VAL A 95 25.19 3.66 7.64
CA VAL A 95 25.86 2.38 7.47
C VAL A 95 27.34 2.57 7.75
N VAL A 96 27.91 1.72 8.61
CA VAL A 96 29.32 1.77 9.00
C VAL A 96 30.05 0.46 8.78
N ASP A 97 31.36 0.54 8.58
CA ASP A 97 32.24 -0.63 8.59
C ASP A 97 32.55 -1.11 10.02
N GLN A 98 33.38 -2.16 10.15
CA GLN A 98 33.79 -2.67 11.47
C GLN A 98 34.61 -1.67 12.30
N ALA A 99 35.30 -0.72 11.66
CA ALA A 99 36.03 0.37 12.29
C ALA A 99 35.13 1.58 12.63
N LYS A 100 33.80 1.46 12.42
CA LYS A 100 32.79 2.51 12.59
C LYS A 100 32.97 3.72 11.66
N GLN A 101 33.64 3.52 10.53
CA GLN A 101 33.73 4.54 9.49
C GLN A 101 32.45 4.57 8.66
N PRO A 102 31.94 5.75 8.28
CA PRO A 102 30.73 5.87 7.49
C PRO A 102 30.94 5.37 6.06
N LEU A 103 30.14 4.39 5.65
CA LEU A 103 30.10 3.87 4.29
C LEU A 103 28.98 4.50 3.47
N GLY A 104 27.84 4.74 4.12
CA GLY A 104 26.64 5.19 3.44
C GLY A 104 25.50 5.54 4.36
N ILE A 105 24.37 5.87 3.75
CA ILE A 105 23.10 6.14 4.41
C ILE A 105 22.04 5.26 3.76
N ILE A 106 21.14 4.74 4.57
CA ILE A 106 19.92 4.07 4.09
C ILE A 106 18.74 4.86 4.64
N SER A 107 17.80 5.23 3.77
CA SER A 107 16.52 5.77 4.22
C SER A 107 15.57 4.65 4.67
N TYR A 108 14.65 4.96 5.57
CA TYR A 108 13.65 4.03 6.07
C TYR A 108 12.88 3.38 4.92
N ARG A 109 12.42 4.19 3.96
CA ARG A 109 11.71 3.73 2.74
C ARG A 109 12.53 2.73 1.91
N GLU A 110 13.83 2.99 1.72
CA GLU A 110 14.71 2.09 0.97
C GLU A 110 15.02 0.80 1.73
N ALA A 111 15.26 0.90 3.04
CA ALA A 111 15.51 -0.28 3.87
C ALA A 111 14.33 -1.25 3.80
N VAL A 112 13.13 -0.68 3.88
CA VAL A 112 11.85 -1.34 3.72
C VAL A 112 11.76 -2.13 2.42
N GLU A 113 11.98 -1.45 1.29
CA GLU A 113 11.82 -2.02 -0.05
C GLU A 113 12.83 -3.17 -0.29
N ALA A 114 14.07 -2.96 0.15
CA ALA A 114 15.11 -3.98 0.07
C ALA A 114 14.89 -5.13 1.07
N ALA A 115 14.21 -4.92 2.20
CA ALA A 115 13.87 -6.00 3.13
C ALA A 115 12.79 -6.91 2.57
N ALA A 116 11.77 -6.34 1.90
CA ALA A 116 10.78 -7.10 1.15
C ALA A 116 11.42 -7.97 0.07
N SER A 117 12.31 -7.38 -0.72
CA SER A 117 13.04 -8.07 -1.79
C SER A 117 13.93 -9.20 -1.26
N ARG A 118 14.64 -8.98 -0.14
CA ARG A 118 15.51 -9.98 0.48
C ARG A 118 14.73 -11.11 1.16
N LEU A 119 13.56 -10.83 1.70
CA LEU A 119 12.66 -11.83 2.25
C LEU A 119 12.19 -12.79 1.15
N ILE A 120 11.80 -12.24 0.01
CA ILE A 120 11.45 -13.03 -1.18
C ILE A 120 12.63 -13.87 -1.64
N GLN A 121 13.83 -13.28 -1.78
CA GLN A 121 15.05 -14.01 -2.15
C GLN A 121 15.44 -15.11 -1.13
N HIS A 122 15.18 -14.88 0.15
CA HIS A 122 15.44 -15.87 1.19
C HIS A 122 14.47 -17.03 1.07
N ILE A 123 13.20 -16.76 0.76
CA ILE A 123 12.21 -17.82 0.55
C ILE A 123 12.48 -18.57 -0.77
N ASP A 124 12.91 -17.88 -1.82
CA ASP A 124 13.37 -18.50 -3.08
C ASP A 124 14.53 -19.49 -2.85
N ARG A 125 15.45 -19.15 -1.93
CA ARG A 125 16.55 -20.05 -1.54
C ARG A 125 16.11 -21.25 -0.72
N LEU A 126 14.98 -21.15 -0.01
CA LEU A 126 14.42 -22.22 0.82
C LEU A 126 13.50 -23.16 0.02
N GLY A 127 12.88 -22.69 -1.07
CA GLY A 127 11.90 -23.45 -1.86
C GLY A 127 12.49 -24.42 -2.90
N GLY A 128 13.72 -24.19 -3.37
CA GLY A 128 14.17 -24.84 -4.61
C GLY A 128 13.38 -24.30 -5.82
N GLU A 129 13.85 -24.57 -7.03
CA GLU A 129 13.38 -23.97 -8.29
C GLU A 129 11.85 -23.77 -8.39
N GLY A 130 11.42 -22.50 -8.29
CA GLY A 130 10.27 -21.88 -8.97
C GLY A 130 8.97 -22.69 -9.16
N ASN A 131 8.57 -23.52 -8.19
CA ASN A 131 7.36 -24.34 -8.28
C ASN A 131 6.25 -23.85 -7.32
N LEU A 132 5.04 -24.39 -7.49
CA LEU A 132 3.85 -23.93 -6.77
C LEU A 132 3.96 -24.18 -5.25
N ASP A 133 4.61 -25.27 -4.84
CA ASP A 133 4.87 -25.59 -3.44
C ASP A 133 5.80 -24.58 -2.76
N SER A 134 6.79 -24.06 -3.49
CA SER A 134 7.67 -22.99 -3.00
C SER A 134 6.87 -21.72 -2.72
N LEU A 135 5.98 -21.34 -3.64
CA LEU A 135 5.11 -20.16 -3.46
C LEU A 135 4.09 -20.36 -2.32
N ARG A 136 3.59 -21.58 -2.12
CA ARG A 136 2.80 -21.94 -0.93
C ARG A 136 3.61 -21.75 0.35
N GLY A 137 4.89 -22.12 0.34
CA GLY A 137 5.84 -21.87 1.43
C GLY A 137 6.00 -20.37 1.73
N VAL A 138 6.17 -19.54 0.70
CA VAL A 138 6.17 -18.06 0.84
C VAL A 138 4.91 -17.58 1.54
N LYS A 139 3.74 -18.04 1.05
CA LYS A 139 2.45 -17.61 1.58
C LYS A 139 2.27 -17.99 3.05
N ALA A 140 2.70 -19.19 3.44
CA ALA A 140 2.67 -19.63 4.82
C ALA A 140 3.62 -18.83 5.72
N ALA A 141 4.84 -18.52 5.24
CA ALA A 141 5.85 -17.80 6.01
C ALA A 141 5.41 -16.36 6.37
N GLN A 142 4.55 -15.73 5.57
CA GLN A 142 4.06 -14.36 5.79
C GLN A 142 3.50 -14.13 7.20
N VAL A 143 2.89 -15.14 7.80
CA VAL A 143 2.33 -15.07 9.16
C VAL A 143 3.43 -14.86 10.20
N GLU A 144 4.51 -15.64 10.10
CA GLU A 144 5.65 -15.58 11.01
C GLU A 144 6.39 -14.25 10.83
N ILE A 145 6.58 -13.80 9.58
CA ILE A 145 7.17 -12.49 9.27
C ILE A 145 6.33 -11.36 9.89
N ALA A 146 5.02 -11.38 9.69
CA ALA A 146 4.14 -10.38 10.26
C ALA A 146 4.24 -10.37 11.79
N ARG A 147 4.27 -11.54 12.43
CA ARG A 147 4.46 -11.67 13.88
C ARG A 147 5.78 -11.05 14.33
N ASP A 148 6.90 -11.45 13.74
CA ASP A 148 8.22 -11.00 14.16
C ASP A 148 8.34 -9.48 14.03
N LEU A 149 7.77 -8.91 12.95
CA LEU A 149 7.68 -7.46 12.77
C LEU A 149 6.76 -6.80 13.80
N PHE A 150 5.67 -7.43 14.24
CA PHE A 150 4.86 -6.91 15.35
C PHE A 150 5.62 -6.92 16.67
N ASP A 151 6.33 -8.01 16.99
CA ASP A 151 7.09 -8.16 18.22
C ASP A 151 8.25 -7.14 18.28
N ASP A 152 8.83 -6.82 17.12
CA ASP A 152 9.81 -5.74 16.96
C ASP A 152 9.20 -4.33 17.01
N ASN A 153 7.90 -4.21 17.22
CA ASN A 153 7.14 -2.99 17.11
C ASN A 153 7.43 -2.32 15.77
N VAL A 154 7.02 -2.93 14.66
CA VAL A 154 6.92 -2.30 13.33
C VAL A 154 5.46 -1.86 13.08
N SER A 155 5.24 -0.86 12.22
CA SER A 155 3.88 -0.31 12.03
C SER A 155 3.01 -1.32 11.29
N ALA A 156 1.73 -1.39 11.64
CA ALA A 156 0.85 -2.36 11.00
C ALA A 156 0.58 -2.01 9.53
N ALA A 157 0.49 -0.72 9.21
CA ALA A 157 0.43 -0.23 7.82
C ALA A 157 1.65 -0.69 7.02
N TYR A 158 2.83 -0.61 7.61
CA TYR A 158 4.05 -1.11 6.99
C TYR A 158 4.01 -2.62 6.71
N ILE A 159 3.64 -3.40 7.73
CA ILE A 159 3.54 -4.86 7.58
C ILE A 159 2.50 -5.19 6.50
N GLN A 160 1.40 -4.45 6.42
CA GLN A 160 0.38 -4.59 5.39
C GLN A 160 0.93 -4.32 3.97
N HIS A 161 1.72 -3.27 3.79
CA HIS A 161 2.40 -2.98 2.52
C HIS A 161 3.36 -4.10 2.12
N LEU A 162 4.17 -4.59 3.06
CA LEU A 162 5.09 -5.71 2.83
C LEU A 162 4.32 -6.97 2.39
N LEU A 163 3.26 -7.34 3.12
CA LEU A 163 2.43 -8.49 2.79
C LEU A 163 1.84 -8.38 1.38
N SER A 164 1.35 -7.20 1.02
CA SER A 164 0.78 -6.94 -0.30
C SER A 164 1.82 -7.03 -1.41
N HIS A 165 3.02 -6.50 -1.18
CA HIS A 165 4.11 -6.59 -2.14
C HIS A 165 4.50 -8.05 -2.41
N VAL A 166 4.64 -8.85 -1.34
CA VAL A 166 4.91 -10.29 -1.46
C VAL A 166 3.77 -11.01 -2.20
N ASN A 167 2.51 -10.68 -1.93
CA ASN A 167 1.37 -11.27 -2.65
C ASN A 167 1.41 -10.94 -4.15
N ASN A 168 1.77 -9.71 -4.51
CA ASN A 168 1.84 -9.29 -5.91
C ASN A 168 3.00 -9.96 -6.66
N ASP A 169 4.13 -10.16 -5.99
CA ASP A 169 5.27 -10.92 -6.54
C ASP A 169 4.88 -12.39 -6.78
N ILE A 170 4.11 -13.00 -5.87
CA ILE A 170 3.54 -14.35 -6.08
C ILE A 170 2.68 -14.39 -7.35
N VAL A 171 1.81 -13.39 -7.58
CA VAL A 171 1.00 -13.31 -8.82
C VAL A 171 1.89 -13.25 -10.06
N ALA A 172 2.93 -12.41 -10.04
CA ALA A 172 3.87 -12.26 -11.16
C ALA A 172 4.63 -13.55 -11.48
N ARG A 173 5.02 -14.31 -10.45
CA ARG A 173 5.70 -15.60 -10.60
C ARG A 173 4.78 -16.69 -11.14
N ILE A 174 3.55 -16.78 -10.64
CA ILE A 174 2.53 -17.71 -11.17
C ILE A 174 2.29 -17.46 -12.65
N ILE A 175 2.23 -16.20 -13.08
CA ILE A 175 2.07 -15.86 -14.49
C ILE A 175 3.27 -16.33 -15.31
N THR A 176 4.49 -16.07 -14.83
CA THR A 176 5.72 -16.50 -15.50
C THR A 176 5.78 -18.02 -15.65
N MET A 177 5.45 -18.76 -14.58
CA MET A 177 5.40 -20.22 -14.59
C MET A 177 4.34 -20.76 -15.56
N ASN A 178 3.13 -20.21 -15.51
CA ASN A 178 2.04 -20.66 -16.37
C ASN A 178 2.32 -20.40 -17.85
N LEU A 179 2.96 -19.29 -18.19
CA LEU A 179 3.40 -19.03 -19.56
C LEU A 179 4.42 -20.06 -20.03
N ALA A 180 5.42 -20.39 -19.20
CA ALA A 180 6.41 -21.41 -19.52
C ALA A 180 5.78 -22.80 -19.70
N HIS A 181 4.84 -23.18 -18.84
CA HIS A 181 4.10 -24.44 -18.97
C HIS A 181 3.24 -24.47 -20.24
N MET A 182 2.49 -23.40 -20.52
CA MET A 182 1.67 -23.31 -21.72
C MET A 182 2.52 -23.40 -22.99
N GLU A 183 3.68 -22.73 -23.03
CA GLU A 183 4.61 -22.84 -24.14
C GLU A 183 5.11 -24.27 -24.34
N ALA A 184 5.53 -24.95 -23.27
CA ALA A 184 5.98 -26.34 -23.30
C ALA A 184 4.88 -27.34 -23.73
N GLU A 185 3.62 -27.03 -23.42
CA GLU A 185 2.44 -27.80 -23.84
C GLU A 185 2.01 -27.52 -25.29
N GLY A 186 2.68 -26.60 -25.99
CA GLY A 186 2.42 -26.30 -27.39
C GLY A 186 1.38 -25.19 -27.63
N TRP A 187 1.01 -24.41 -26.61
CA TRP A 187 0.18 -23.21 -26.80
C TRP A 187 0.96 -22.07 -27.49
N GLY A 188 2.29 -22.12 -27.47
CA GLY A 188 3.17 -21.06 -27.95
C GLY A 188 3.29 -19.88 -26.97
N THR A 189 3.83 -18.78 -27.45
CA THR A 189 3.96 -17.52 -26.69
C THR A 189 2.64 -16.73 -26.71
N PRO A 190 2.45 -15.75 -25.79
CA PRO A 190 1.29 -14.86 -25.83
C PRO A 190 1.04 -14.27 -27.23
N PRO A 191 -0.20 -14.34 -27.74
CA PRO A 191 -0.52 -13.90 -29.10
C PRO A 191 -0.50 -12.38 -29.27
N VAL A 192 -0.55 -11.65 -28.16
CA VAL A 192 -0.35 -10.19 -28.05
C VAL A 192 0.33 -9.88 -26.71
N GLU A 193 0.99 -8.73 -26.64
CA GLU A 193 1.50 -8.18 -25.39
C GLU A 193 0.35 -7.88 -24.41
N PHE A 194 0.64 -7.97 -23.11
CA PHE A 194 -0.37 -7.71 -22.07
C PHE A 194 0.25 -7.29 -20.74
N CYS A 195 -0.60 -6.75 -19.88
CA CYS A 195 -0.30 -6.43 -18.49
C CYS A 195 -1.23 -7.22 -17.56
N VAL A 196 -0.66 -7.79 -16.51
CA VAL A 196 -1.42 -8.32 -15.38
C VAL A 196 -1.60 -7.22 -14.36
N ILE A 197 -2.83 -7.05 -13.89
CA ILE A 197 -3.18 -6.12 -12.83
C ILE A 197 -3.78 -6.86 -11.64
N VAL A 198 -3.50 -6.36 -10.45
CA VAL A 198 -4.24 -6.66 -9.22
C VAL A 198 -5.11 -5.47 -8.87
N MET A 199 -6.24 -5.71 -8.22
CA MET A 199 -7.24 -4.67 -7.92
C MET A 199 -7.60 -4.64 -6.43
N GLY A 200 -8.49 -3.72 -6.05
CA GLY A 200 -9.00 -3.64 -4.69
C GLY A 200 -7.87 -3.51 -3.67
N SER A 201 -7.92 -4.31 -2.61
CA SER A 201 -6.90 -4.23 -1.55
C SER A 201 -5.51 -4.63 -2.01
N GLY A 202 -5.38 -5.52 -3.01
CA GLY A 202 -4.08 -5.88 -3.58
C GLY A 202 -3.48 -4.71 -4.36
N GLY A 203 -4.31 -3.97 -5.11
CA GLY A 203 -3.87 -2.82 -5.87
C GLY A 203 -3.61 -1.54 -5.06
N ARG A 204 -4.15 -1.44 -3.85
CA ARG A 204 -3.77 -0.38 -2.88
C ARG A 204 -2.54 -0.70 -2.04
N GLY A 205 -2.05 -1.95 -2.06
CA GLY A 205 -1.01 -2.38 -1.13
C GLY A 205 -1.54 -2.59 0.30
N GLU A 206 -2.81 -2.97 0.45
CA GLU A 206 -3.53 -3.04 1.72
C GLU A 206 -4.05 -4.47 2.04
N ASN A 207 -3.40 -5.51 1.54
CA ASN A 207 -3.72 -6.89 1.91
C ASN A 207 -3.36 -7.21 3.36
N TYR A 208 -4.22 -8.00 4.00
CA TYR A 208 -3.89 -8.68 5.25
C TYR A 208 -3.33 -10.09 4.96
N LEU A 209 -3.35 -10.99 5.95
CA LEU A 209 -2.74 -12.32 5.81
C LEU A 209 -3.54 -13.26 4.90
N SER A 210 -4.87 -13.11 4.83
CA SER A 210 -5.75 -13.97 4.04
C SER A 210 -6.59 -13.16 3.03
N PRO A 211 -5.97 -12.48 2.04
CA PRO A 211 -6.71 -11.75 1.02
C PRO A 211 -7.32 -12.72 0.00
N ASP A 212 -8.44 -12.33 -0.60
CA ASP A 212 -8.93 -12.90 -1.85
C ASP A 212 -8.10 -12.42 -3.05
N GLN A 213 -8.29 -13.06 -4.20
CA GLN A 213 -7.65 -12.67 -5.46
C GLN A 213 -8.56 -11.75 -6.30
N ASP A 214 -8.20 -10.47 -6.36
CA ASP A 214 -8.79 -9.51 -7.29
C ASP A 214 -7.77 -9.20 -8.40
N ASN A 215 -7.99 -9.72 -9.61
CA ASN A 215 -7.02 -9.63 -10.71
C ASN A 215 -7.66 -9.50 -12.10
N GLY A 216 -6.87 -9.05 -13.07
CA GLY A 216 -7.31 -8.86 -14.46
C GLY A 216 -6.16 -8.75 -15.44
N PHE A 217 -6.48 -8.82 -16.74
CA PHE A 217 -5.54 -8.61 -17.84
C PHE A 217 -5.94 -7.39 -18.67
N ILE A 218 -4.95 -6.56 -18.99
CA ILE A 218 -5.04 -5.51 -20.00
C ILE A 218 -4.23 -6.00 -21.20
N LEU A 219 -4.92 -6.36 -22.27
CA LEU A 219 -4.29 -6.81 -23.50
C LEU A 219 -3.96 -5.60 -24.38
N ASP A 220 -2.92 -5.68 -25.18
CA ASP A 220 -2.75 -4.74 -26.28
C ASP A 220 -3.95 -4.86 -27.25
N ASN A 221 -4.19 -3.83 -28.06
CA ASN A 221 -5.23 -3.88 -29.06
C ASN A 221 -4.85 -4.83 -30.19
N TYR A 222 -5.83 -5.57 -30.69
CA TYR A 222 -5.68 -6.50 -31.80
C TYR A 222 -6.91 -6.47 -32.71
N PRO A 223 -6.79 -6.91 -33.97
CA PRO A 223 -7.92 -6.99 -34.90
C PRO A 223 -9.00 -7.97 -34.40
N ASP A 224 -10.27 -7.64 -34.62
CA ASP A 224 -11.40 -8.49 -34.16
C ASP A 224 -11.35 -9.92 -34.73
N GLU A 225 -10.78 -10.12 -35.93
CA GLU A 225 -10.56 -11.43 -36.55
C GLU A 225 -9.65 -12.36 -35.73
N ASP A 226 -8.72 -11.79 -34.95
CA ASP A 226 -7.83 -12.54 -34.05
C ASP A 226 -8.49 -12.91 -32.72
N HIS A 227 -9.68 -12.37 -32.41
CA HIS A 227 -10.28 -12.47 -31.08
C HIS A 227 -10.45 -13.91 -30.60
N GLY A 228 -10.85 -14.84 -31.47
CA GLY A 228 -11.02 -16.24 -31.07
C GLY A 228 -9.71 -16.86 -30.55
N ARG A 229 -8.60 -16.64 -31.27
CA ARG A 229 -7.26 -17.14 -30.91
C ARG A 229 -6.71 -16.45 -29.66
N VAL A 230 -6.83 -15.13 -29.60
CA VAL A 230 -6.36 -14.33 -28.46
C VAL A 230 -7.14 -14.66 -27.20
N ASP A 231 -8.47 -14.68 -27.28
CA ASP A 231 -9.34 -14.99 -26.15
C ASP A 231 -9.08 -16.39 -25.60
N GLN A 232 -8.93 -17.38 -26.49
CA GLN A 232 -8.65 -18.76 -26.09
C GLN A 232 -7.37 -18.88 -25.27
N PHE A 233 -6.27 -18.26 -25.72
CA PHE A 233 -4.99 -18.26 -24.99
C PHE A 233 -5.13 -17.60 -23.62
N PHE A 234 -5.67 -16.38 -23.56
CA PHE A 234 -5.74 -15.63 -22.30
C PHE A 234 -6.79 -16.18 -21.34
N ARG A 235 -7.83 -16.87 -21.84
CA ARG A 235 -8.79 -17.58 -21.00
C ARG A 235 -8.12 -18.76 -20.29
N GLU A 236 -7.28 -19.52 -21.00
CA GLU A 236 -6.52 -20.61 -20.41
C GLU A 236 -5.52 -20.10 -19.37
N LEU A 237 -4.72 -19.08 -19.73
CA LEU A 237 -3.77 -18.45 -18.80
C LEU A 237 -4.48 -17.94 -17.53
N ALA A 238 -5.63 -17.28 -17.69
CA ALA A 238 -6.41 -16.79 -16.56
C ALA A 238 -6.94 -17.92 -15.68
N ALA A 239 -7.42 -19.01 -16.27
CA ALA A 239 -7.91 -20.16 -15.52
C ALA A 239 -6.79 -20.78 -14.68
N ARG A 240 -5.61 -21.01 -15.28
CA ARG A 240 -4.43 -21.54 -14.57
C ARG A 240 -3.98 -20.63 -13.44
N MET A 241 -3.80 -19.34 -13.72
CA MET A 241 -3.43 -18.35 -12.69
C MET A 241 -4.41 -18.37 -11.51
N CYS A 242 -5.71 -18.32 -11.78
CA CYS A 242 -6.72 -18.29 -10.72
C CYS A 242 -6.75 -19.59 -9.92
N ASN A 243 -6.58 -20.74 -10.57
CA ASN A 243 -6.50 -22.05 -9.92
C ASN A 243 -5.28 -22.14 -9.01
N ASP A 244 -4.10 -21.79 -9.51
CA ASP A 244 -2.84 -21.82 -8.77
C ASP A 244 -2.86 -20.89 -7.56
N LEU A 245 -3.36 -19.67 -7.74
CA LEU A 245 -3.56 -18.71 -6.66
C LEU A 245 -4.48 -19.29 -5.56
N ASN A 246 -5.59 -19.90 -5.96
CA ASN A 246 -6.51 -20.54 -5.02
C ASN A 246 -5.83 -21.72 -4.30
N GLU A 247 -5.04 -22.51 -5.01
CA GLU A 247 -4.33 -23.65 -4.45
C GLU A 247 -3.36 -23.24 -3.35
N ILE A 248 -2.60 -22.15 -3.53
CA ILE A 248 -1.60 -21.69 -2.56
C ILE A 248 -2.17 -20.81 -1.44
N GLY A 249 -3.47 -20.51 -1.46
CA GLY A 249 -4.17 -19.83 -0.35
C GLY A 249 -4.73 -18.44 -0.62
N PHE A 250 -4.89 -18.05 -1.89
CA PHE A 250 -5.65 -16.87 -2.31
C PHE A 250 -7.04 -17.30 -2.82
N PRO A 251 -8.06 -17.41 -1.95
CA PRO A 251 -9.37 -17.94 -2.34
C PRO A 251 -9.99 -17.12 -3.47
N TYR A 252 -10.75 -17.80 -4.33
CA TYR A 252 -11.53 -17.13 -5.38
C TYR A 252 -12.35 -15.96 -4.83
N CYS A 253 -12.30 -14.83 -5.53
CA CYS A 253 -13.12 -13.68 -5.19
C CYS A 253 -14.61 -14.01 -5.35
N LYS A 254 -15.37 -13.88 -4.26
CA LYS A 254 -16.83 -14.09 -4.25
C LYS A 254 -17.58 -13.12 -5.16
N GLY A 255 -16.97 -11.97 -5.48
CA GLY A 255 -17.47 -10.99 -6.43
C GLY A 255 -17.11 -11.26 -7.89
N TYR A 256 -16.42 -12.37 -8.18
CA TYR A 256 -15.95 -12.74 -9.52
C TYR A 256 -15.05 -11.68 -10.17
N VAL A 257 -14.23 -11.01 -9.36
CA VAL A 257 -13.27 -9.97 -9.78
C VAL A 257 -11.94 -10.58 -10.20
N MET A 258 -11.97 -11.43 -11.22
CA MET A 258 -10.82 -12.25 -11.63
C MET A 258 -10.71 -12.30 -13.15
N ALA A 259 -9.49 -12.43 -13.68
CA ALA A 259 -9.22 -12.52 -15.12
C ALA A 259 -9.94 -13.71 -15.81
N SER A 260 -10.32 -14.73 -15.04
CA SER A 260 -11.13 -15.86 -15.52
C SER A 260 -12.54 -15.43 -15.95
N ASN A 261 -13.02 -14.28 -15.48
CA ASN A 261 -14.23 -13.63 -15.94
C ASN A 261 -13.89 -12.61 -17.05
N PRO A 262 -14.50 -12.69 -18.26
CA PRO A 262 -14.23 -11.80 -19.39
C PRO A 262 -14.45 -10.30 -19.12
N LEU A 263 -15.14 -9.94 -18.03
CA LEU A 263 -15.25 -8.54 -17.58
C LEU A 263 -13.89 -7.95 -17.18
N TRP A 264 -12.94 -8.79 -16.76
CA TRP A 264 -11.62 -8.41 -16.25
C TRP A 264 -10.46 -8.80 -17.18
N ARG A 265 -10.77 -9.23 -18.40
CA ARG A 265 -9.80 -9.65 -19.42
C ARG A 265 -10.17 -9.00 -20.75
N LYS A 266 -9.55 -7.87 -21.06
CA LYS A 266 -9.95 -7.00 -22.18
C LYS A 266 -8.74 -6.31 -22.81
N SER A 267 -8.86 -5.93 -24.08
CA SER A 267 -7.89 -5.00 -24.68
C SER A 267 -7.98 -3.62 -24.04
N LEU A 268 -6.93 -2.80 -24.18
CA LEU A 268 -6.91 -1.44 -23.66
C LEU A 268 -8.11 -0.61 -24.13
N SER A 269 -8.46 -0.67 -25.42
CA SER A 269 -9.63 0.04 -25.96
C SER A 269 -10.96 -0.46 -25.37
N GLN A 270 -11.11 -1.76 -25.20
CA GLN A 270 -12.29 -2.37 -24.58
C GLN A 270 -12.41 -2.00 -23.09
N TRP A 271 -11.28 -1.90 -22.38
CA TRP A 271 -11.23 -1.42 -21.00
C TRP A 271 -11.73 0.03 -20.89
N VAL A 272 -11.22 0.93 -21.73
CA VAL A 272 -11.64 2.33 -21.76
C VAL A 272 -13.15 2.45 -22.04
N GLU A 273 -13.67 1.68 -23.00
CA GLU A 273 -15.12 1.67 -23.29
C GLU A 273 -15.95 1.10 -22.14
N GLN A 274 -15.49 0.03 -21.48
CA GLN A 274 -16.17 -0.54 -20.31
C GLN A 274 -16.32 0.49 -19.18
N VAL A 275 -15.24 1.20 -18.85
CA VAL A 275 -15.26 2.22 -17.79
C VAL A 275 -16.15 3.40 -18.20
N ARG A 276 -16.16 3.78 -19.49
CA ARG A 276 -17.09 4.78 -20.04
C ARG A 276 -18.56 4.35 -19.90
N LEU A 277 -18.86 3.07 -20.11
CA LEU A 277 -20.20 2.52 -19.92
C LEU A 277 -20.62 2.51 -18.46
N TRP A 278 -19.72 2.16 -17.53
CA TRP A 278 -19.97 2.30 -16.09
C TRP A 278 -20.23 3.77 -15.72
N GLY A 279 -19.50 4.70 -16.34
CA GLY A 279 -19.67 6.14 -16.24
C GLY A 279 -21.05 6.69 -16.63
N ARG A 280 -21.75 6.01 -17.53
CA ARG A 280 -23.02 6.46 -18.11
C ARG A 280 -24.26 5.83 -17.47
N LYS A 281 -24.13 4.65 -16.86
CA LYS A 281 -25.27 3.86 -16.37
C LYS A 281 -25.45 4.01 -14.86
N ARG A 282 -26.69 4.30 -14.43
CA ARG A 282 -27.13 4.21 -13.02
C ARG A 282 -27.33 2.76 -12.59
N ASN A 283 -26.27 1.95 -12.64
CA ASN A 283 -26.33 0.55 -12.21
C ASN A 283 -25.40 0.36 -11.00
N ALA A 284 -25.99 0.12 -9.83
CA ALA A 284 -25.24 -0.09 -8.58
C ALA A 284 -24.22 -1.24 -8.68
N ALA A 285 -24.51 -2.30 -9.44
CA ALA A 285 -23.55 -3.38 -9.66
C ALA A 285 -22.34 -2.90 -10.48
N ALA A 286 -22.57 -2.12 -11.55
CA ALA A 286 -21.49 -1.55 -12.36
C ALA A 286 -20.62 -0.58 -11.56
N LEU A 287 -21.23 0.24 -10.69
CA LEU A 287 -20.52 1.18 -9.83
C LEU A 287 -19.65 0.46 -8.79
N ARG A 288 -20.11 -0.66 -8.22
CA ARG A 288 -19.29 -1.50 -7.34
C ARG A 288 -18.10 -2.13 -8.05
N LEU A 289 -18.27 -2.59 -9.29
CA LEU A 289 -17.16 -3.11 -10.10
C LEU A 289 -16.16 -2.00 -10.42
N ALA A 290 -16.65 -0.81 -10.75
CA ALA A 290 -15.80 0.36 -10.98
C ALA A 290 -14.99 0.74 -9.73
N ASP A 291 -15.61 0.70 -8.56
CA ASP A 291 -14.95 1.02 -7.28
C ASP A 291 -13.73 0.13 -7.00
N ILE A 292 -13.86 -1.17 -7.23
CA ILE A 292 -12.75 -2.14 -7.11
C ILE A 292 -11.70 -1.89 -8.19
N PHE A 293 -12.15 -1.61 -9.42
CA PHE A 293 -11.29 -1.36 -10.56
C PHE A 293 -10.38 -0.14 -10.35
N PHE A 294 -10.88 0.99 -9.82
CA PHE A 294 -10.06 2.21 -9.65
C PHE A 294 -8.82 2.04 -8.78
N ASP A 295 -8.78 0.97 -7.99
CA ASP A 295 -7.62 0.57 -7.22
C ASP A 295 -6.83 -0.54 -7.89
N PHE A 296 -6.62 -0.47 -9.20
CA PHE A 296 -5.71 -1.40 -9.87
C PHE A 296 -4.25 -0.99 -9.70
N GLN A 297 -3.32 -1.94 -9.78
CA GLN A 297 -1.90 -1.65 -10.06
C GLN A 297 -1.31 -2.76 -10.94
N PRO A 298 -0.35 -2.44 -11.82
CA PRO A 298 0.30 -3.45 -12.65
C PRO A 298 1.29 -4.28 -11.83
N VAL A 299 1.35 -5.58 -12.11
CA VAL A 299 2.25 -6.52 -11.39
C VAL A 299 3.16 -7.32 -12.32
N TRP A 300 2.82 -7.47 -13.61
CA TRP A 300 3.63 -8.23 -14.56
C TRP A 300 3.30 -7.81 -16.02
N GLY A 301 4.27 -7.91 -16.92
CA GLY A 301 4.10 -7.65 -18.36
C GLY A 301 4.35 -6.20 -18.79
N ARG A 302 3.62 -5.73 -19.80
CA ARG A 302 3.70 -4.36 -20.35
C ARG A 302 2.99 -3.33 -19.45
N LEU A 303 3.69 -2.86 -18.41
CA LEU A 303 3.14 -1.97 -17.37
C LEU A 303 2.62 -0.63 -17.91
N ASP A 304 3.11 -0.18 -19.07
CA ASP A 304 2.65 1.01 -19.79
C ASP A 304 1.18 0.89 -20.20
N LEU A 305 0.65 -0.30 -20.52
CA LEU A 305 -0.78 -0.49 -20.79
C LEU A 305 -1.66 -0.12 -19.58
N ALA A 306 -1.20 -0.43 -18.37
CA ALA A 306 -1.89 -0.07 -17.14
C ALA A 306 -1.78 1.44 -16.85
N HIS A 307 -0.64 2.05 -17.17
CA HIS A 307 -0.48 3.50 -17.08
C HIS A 307 -1.42 4.22 -18.05
N ASP A 308 -1.46 3.81 -19.32
CA ASP A 308 -2.33 4.38 -20.34
C ASP A 308 -3.81 4.24 -19.97
N LEU A 309 -4.21 3.06 -19.45
CA LEU A 309 -5.56 2.85 -18.95
C LEU A 309 -5.87 3.84 -17.80
N ARG A 310 -4.96 4.01 -16.85
CA ARG A 310 -5.13 4.95 -15.73
C ARG A 310 -5.32 6.37 -16.23
N GLN A 311 -4.49 6.84 -17.16
CA GLN A 311 -4.59 8.20 -17.71
C GLN A 311 -5.94 8.44 -18.39
N ASN A 312 -6.38 7.50 -19.24
CA ASN A 312 -7.67 7.59 -19.91
C ASN A 312 -8.84 7.64 -18.92
N VAL A 313 -8.78 6.79 -17.89
CA VAL A 313 -9.82 6.69 -16.87
C VAL A 313 -9.85 7.94 -15.99
N LEU A 314 -8.70 8.45 -15.53
CA LEU A 314 -8.64 9.67 -14.73
C LEU A 314 -9.13 10.89 -15.50
N LYS A 315 -8.79 11.00 -16.79
CA LYS A 315 -9.32 12.04 -17.67
C LYS A 315 -10.85 11.99 -17.74
N MET A 316 -11.40 10.79 -17.98
CA MET A 316 -12.85 10.59 -18.04
C MET A 316 -13.56 10.94 -16.72
N VAL A 317 -12.98 10.55 -15.59
CA VAL A 317 -13.58 10.80 -14.26
C VAL A 317 -13.51 12.28 -13.89
N ARG A 318 -12.41 12.97 -14.20
CA ARG A 318 -12.27 14.42 -13.99
C ARG A 318 -13.34 15.22 -14.75
N GLU A 319 -13.74 14.74 -15.93
CA GLU A 319 -14.76 15.37 -16.77
C GLU A 319 -16.21 14.98 -16.37
N ASN A 320 -16.38 14.03 -15.44
CA ASN A 320 -17.68 13.42 -15.12
C ASN A 320 -18.01 13.44 -13.62
N ASN A 321 -18.35 14.62 -13.09
CA ASN A 321 -18.80 14.80 -11.70
C ASN A 321 -20.02 13.94 -11.35
N PHE A 322 -20.91 13.71 -12.33
CA PHE A 322 -22.10 12.87 -12.14
C PHE A 322 -21.73 11.43 -11.78
N PHE A 323 -20.71 10.88 -12.43
CA PHE A 323 -20.24 9.52 -12.13
C PHE A 323 -19.70 9.40 -10.70
N LEU A 324 -18.94 10.38 -10.22
CA LEU A 324 -18.46 10.41 -8.83
C LEU A 324 -19.62 10.52 -7.82
N GLN A 325 -20.65 11.31 -8.13
CA GLN A 325 -21.86 11.39 -7.32
C GLN A 325 -22.59 10.05 -7.25
N GLU A 326 -22.74 9.34 -8.37
CA GLU A 326 -23.40 8.03 -8.39
C GLU A 326 -22.56 6.96 -7.67
N MET A 327 -21.22 6.99 -7.79
CA MET A 327 -20.34 6.13 -6.99
C MET A 327 -20.52 6.38 -5.49
N TYR A 328 -20.59 7.64 -5.06
CA TYR A 328 -20.86 7.98 -3.66
C TYR A 328 -22.22 7.42 -3.20
N ARG A 329 -23.29 7.58 -4.01
CA ARG A 329 -24.62 7.03 -3.71
C ARG A 329 -24.60 5.51 -3.59
N ALA A 330 -23.84 4.81 -4.45
CA ALA A 330 -23.72 3.36 -4.42
C ALA A 330 -23.03 2.81 -3.15
N GLN A 331 -22.29 3.67 -2.43
CA GLN A 331 -21.60 3.35 -1.17
C GLN A 331 -22.37 3.83 0.08
N ALA A 332 -23.56 4.41 -0.08
CA ALA A 332 -24.30 5.03 1.03
C ALA A 332 -24.61 4.03 2.16
N ASP A 333 -24.85 2.76 1.83
CA ASP A 333 -25.19 1.72 2.80
C ASP A 333 -23.98 1.23 3.62
N HIS A 334 -22.75 1.59 3.25
CA HIS A 334 -21.52 1.19 3.96
C HIS A 334 -21.32 2.01 5.23
N SER A 335 -22.22 1.89 6.22
CA SER A 335 -22.21 2.70 7.44
C SER A 335 -21.01 2.43 8.36
N VAL A 336 -20.52 3.48 9.02
CA VAL A 336 -19.48 3.34 10.05
C VAL A 336 -20.05 2.57 11.25
N GLY A 337 -19.20 1.83 11.97
CA GLY A 337 -19.53 1.01 13.14
C GLY A 337 -19.98 1.77 14.39
N LEU A 338 -20.68 2.89 14.22
CA LEU A 338 -21.23 3.73 15.26
C LEU A 338 -22.76 3.56 15.32
N GLY A 339 -23.28 3.52 16.54
CA GLY A 339 -24.71 3.56 16.83
C GLY A 339 -25.11 4.93 17.39
N LEU A 340 -26.30 4.97 17.99
CA LEU A 340 -26.84 6.18 18.62
C LEU A 340 -25.83 6.79 19.61
N PHE A 341 -25.77 8.13 19.61
CA PHE A 341 -24.85 8.91 20.43
C PHE A 341 -23.35 8.63 20.18
N GLY A 342 -23.01 8.07 19.02
CA GLY A 342 -21.63 7.79 18.63
C GLY A 342 -20.96 6.72 19.48
N ARG A 343 -21.74 5.76 20.01
CA ARG A 343 -21.22 4.57 20.69
C ARG A 343 -20.86 3.49 19.66
N LEU A 344 -19.93 2.59 19.97
CA LEU A 344 -19.64 1.46 19.09
C LEU A 344 -20.89 0.58 18.95
N ALA A 345 -21.31 0.33 17.71
CA ALA A 345 -22.42 -0.56 17.39
C ALA A 345 -21.90 -1.94 17.00
N PRO A 346 -22.41 -3.02 17.60
CA PRO A 346 -22.14 -4.35 17.09
C PRO A 346 -22.77 -4.51 15.70
N ASP A 347 -22.21 -5.43 14.93
CA ASP A 347 -22.76 -5.83 13.64
C ASP A 347 -24.00 -6.72 13.85
N PRO A 348 -25.18 -6.32 13.32
CA PRO A 348 -26.42 -7.04 13.57
C PRO A 348 -26.45 -8.43 12.93
N ASP A 349 -25.69 -8.65 11.86
CA ASP A 349 -25.71 -9.89 11.07
C ASP A 349 -24.78 -10.98 11.66
N VAL A 350 -24.09 -10.66 12.76
CA VAL A 350 -23.25 -11.62 13.46
C VAL A 350 -24.07 -12.31 14.54
N GLN A 351 -24.55 -13.52 14.24
CA GLN A 351 -25.12 -14.44 15.24
C GLN A 351 -24.01 -14.91 16.19
N SER A 352 -23.66 -14.07 17.17
CA SER A 352 -22.69 -14.36 18.21
C SER A 352 -23.21 -13.92 19.57
N GLN A 353 -22.89 -14.69 20.61
CA GLN A 353 -23.11 -14.27 22.00
C GLN A 353 -22.26 -13.06 22.41
N HIS A 354 -21.33 -12.62 21.56
CA HIS A 354 -20.41 -11.52 21.83
C HIS A 354 -20.64 -10.35 20.88
N LYS A 355 -20.60 -9.13 21.42
CA LYS A 355 -20.64 -7.90 20.62
C LYS A 355 -19.37 -7.80 19.77
N MET A 356 -19.55 -7.87 18.46
CA MET A 356 -18.49 -7.83 17.44
C MET A 356 -18.74 -6.72 16.44
N ILE A 357 -17.67 -6.19 15.85
CA ILE A 357 -17.72 -5.24 14.73
C ILE A 357 -16.94 -5.82 13.55
N ASP A 358 -17.50 -5.75 12.34
CA ASP A 358 -16.71 -5.94 11.13
C ASP A 358 -15.83 -4.70 10.91
N LEU A 359 -14.56 -4.78 11.33
CA LEU A 359 -13.69 -3.61 11.30
C LEU A 359 -13.23 -3.26 9.89
N LYS A 360 -13.26 -4.23 8.97
CA LYS A 360 -12.98 -3.99 7.55
C LYS A 360 -14.15 -3.24 6.92
N TYR A 361 -15.37 -3.76 7.05
CA TYR A 361 -16.54 -3.21 6.36
C TYR A 361 -17.09 -1.93 7.02
N ARG A 362 -17.08 -1.86 8.36
CA ARG A 362 -17.64 -0.73 9.12
C ARG A 362 -16.58 0.21 9.69
N GLY A 363 -15.31 -0.02 9.37
CA GLY A 363 -14.18 0.77 9.83
C GLY A 363 -13.35 1.31 8.67
N SER A 364 -12.53 0.46 8.04
CA SER A 364 -11.59 0.91 7.02
C SER A 364 -12.27 1.21 5.67
N LEU A 365 -13.20 0.37 5.22
CA LEU A 365 -13.83 0.53 3.91
C LEU A 365 -14.48 1.91 3.69
N PRO A 366 -15.28 2.46 4.64
CA PRO A 366 -15.90 3.76 4.45
C PRO A 366 -14.88 4.92 4.36
N LEU A 367 -13.71 4.77 4.97
CA LEU A 367 -12.60 5.73 4.84
C LEU A 367 -11.93 5.60 3.47
N VAL A 368 -11.57 4.37 3.09
CA VAL A 368 -10.93 4.05 1.80
C VAL A 368 -11.77 4.57 0.64
N GLU A 369 -13.08 4.30 0.66
CA GLU A 369 -14.02 4.73 -0.38
C GLU A 369 -14.08 6.26 -0.49
N GLY A 370 -14.17 6.97 0.64
CA GLY A 370 -14.21 8.43 0.64
C GLY A 370 -12.90 9.06 0.14
N ILE A 371 -11.75 8.53 0.58
CA ILE A 371 -10.43 8.99 0.13
C ILE A 371 -10.22 8.67 -1.35
N ARG A 372 -10.68 7.52 -1.84
CA ARG A 372 -10.66 7.16 -3.27
C ARG A 372 -11.47 8.15 -4.09
N LEU A 373 -12.69 8.47 -3.69
CA LEU A 373 -13.55 9.41 -4.41
C LEU A 373 -12.93 10.81 -4.53
N LEU A 374 -12.36 11.33 -3.43
CA LEU A 374 -11.61 12.58 -3.47
C LEU A 374 -10.40 12.49 -4.39
N SER A 375 -9.63 11.40 -4.30
CA SER A 375 -8.45 11.20 -5.13
C SER A 375 -8.79 11.18 -6.62
N LEU A 376 -9.88 10.50 -6.99
CA LEU A 376 -10.39 10.47 -8.35
C LEU A 376 -10.85 11.86 -8.84
N ARG A 377 -11.56 12.63 -8.00
CA ARG A 377 -11.94 14.02 -8.30
C ARG A 377 -10.73 14.91 -8.62
N HIS A 378 -9.64 14.69 -7.92
CA HIS A 378 -8.39 15.44 -8.10
C HIS A 378 -7.42 14.78 -9.10
N ALA A 379 -7.84 13.70 -9.78
CA ALA A 379 -7.05 12.94 -10.75
C ALA A 379 -5.70 12.44 -10.20
N LEU A 380 -5.69 11.97 -8.94
CA LEU A 380 -4.50 11.38 -8.33
C LEU A 380 -4.29 9.93 -8.80
N GLU A 381 -3.07 9.62 -9.24
CA GLU A 381 -2.73 8.28 -9.75
C GLU A 381 -2.50 7.23 -8.67
N VAL A 382 -2.13 7.65 -7.46
CA VAL A 382 -1.81 6.74 -6.34
C VAL A 382 -3.04 6.00 -5.85
N THR A 383 -2.82 4.77 -5.37
CA THR A 383 -3.89 3.85 -4.94
C THR A 383 -3.94 3.64 -3.43
N SER A 384 -2.79 3.61 -2.75
CA SER A 384 -2.72 3.49 -1.29
C SER A 384 -3.55 4.58 -0.60
N THR A 385 -4.31 4.20 0.43
CA THR A 385 -5.09 5.17 1.22
C THR A 385 -4.18 6.19 1.91
N GLU A 386 -2.99 5.77 2.38
CA GLU A 386 -2.03 6.67 3.02
C GLU A 386 -1.45 7.69 2.03
N ASP A 387 -0.97 7.23 0.87
CA ASP A 387 -0.44 8.11 -0.18
C ASP A 387 -1.52 9.07 -0.72
N ARG A 388 -2.78 8.61 -0.79
CA ARG A 388 -3.90 9.46 -1.19
C ARG A 388 -4.18 10.55 -0.15
N ILE A 389 -4.17 10.22 1.15
CA ILE A 389 -4.32 11.21 2.22
C ILE A 389 -3.20 12.25 2.12
N GLU A 390 -1.95 11.81 1.99
CA GLU A 390 -0.78 12.69 1.86
C GLU A 390 -0.91 13.61 0.63
N LYS A 391 -1.22 13.05 -0.55
CA LYS A 391 -1.34 13.85 -1.77
C LYS A 391 -2.53 14.81 -1.75
N LEU A 392 -3.65 14.42 -1.14
CA LEU A 392 -4.81 15.31 -0.97
C LEU A 392 -4.51 16.43 0.02
N HIS A 393 -3.74 16.15 1.08
CA HIS A 393 -3.25 17.14 2.04
C HIS A 393 -2.30 18.14 1.38
N ASN A 394 -1.29 17.65 0.66
CA ASN A 394 -0.34 18.49 -0.09
C ASN A 394 -1.04 19.36 -1.16
N ALA A 395 -2.15 18.89 -1.71
CA ALA A 395 -2.99 19.64 -2.65
C ALA A 395 -3.97 20.63 -1.98
N GLY A 396 -3.97 20.74 -0.64
CA GLY A 396 -4.88 21.61 0.12
C GLY A 396 -6.34 21.14 0.16
N VAL A 397 -6.61 19.90 -0.23
CA VAL A 397 -7.97 19.31 -0.24
C VAL A 397 -8.36 18.77 1.13
N LEU A 398 -7.38 18.29 1.90
CA LEU A 398 -7.51 17.97 3.31
C LEU A 398 -6.76 19.02 4.13
N SER A 399 -7.37 19.50 5.20
CA SER A 399 -6.66 20.29 6.21
C SER A 399 -5.63 19.43 6.95
N ASP A 400 -4.64 20.06 7.61
CA ASP A 400 -3.65 19.37 8.46
C ASP A 400 -4.33 18.47 9.49
N THR A 401 -5.40 18.97 10.10
CA THR A 401 -6.19 18.25 11.10
C THR A 401 -6.94 17.05 10.50
N GLU A 402 -7.53 17.19 9.32
CA GLU A 402 -8.19 16.06 8.66
C GLU A 402 -7.18 14.98 8.24
N ALA A 403 -6.06 15.39 7.64
CA ALA A 403 -5.03 14.46 7.21
C ALA A 403 -4.48 13.64 8.39
N ASP A 404 -4.15 14.31 9.50
CA ASP A 404 -3.67 13.67 10.72
C ASP A 404 -4.70 12.69 11.32
N TYR A 405 -5.96 13.13 11.49
CA TYR A 405 -6.99 12.27 12.06
C TYR A 405 -7.35 11.07 11.17
N LEU A 406 -7.45 11.27 9.86
CA LEU A 406 -7.82 10.21 8.92
C LEU A 406 -6.67 9.21 8.73
N GLY A 407 -5.43 9.70 8.63
CA GLY A 407 -4.23 8.86 8.59
C GLY A 407 -4.07 8.03 9.86
N SER A 408 -4.19 8.69 11.03
CA SER A 408 -4.15 8.01 12.34
C SER A 408 -5.28 7.00 12.51
N ALA A 409 -6.50 7.31 12.05
CA ALA A 409 -7.63 6.40 12.07
C ALA A 409 -7.37 5.16 11.20
N PHE A 410 -6.87 5.33 9.98
CA PHE A 410 -6.52 4.23 9.08
C PHE A 410 -5.46 3.32 9.71
N ALA A 411 -4.33 3.90 10.14
CA ALA A 411 -3.23 3.15 10.76
C ALA A 411 -3.68 2.37 12.01
N PHE A 412 -4.57 2.96 12.82
CA PHE A 412 -5.12 2.29 14.00
C PHE A 412 -6.04 1.11 13.66
N LEU A 413 -6.89 1.26 12.64
CA LEU A 413 -7.77 0.18 12.15
C LEU A 413 -6.95 -0.99 11.58
N VAL A 414 -5.93 -0.68 10.77
CA VAL A 414 -4.98 -1.67 10.25
C VAL A 414 -4.27 -2.38 11.39
N HIS A 415 -3.83 -1.65 12.42
CA HIS A 415 -3.19 -2.23 13.60
C HIS A 415 -4.08 -3.24 14.32
N ILE A 416 -5.34 -2.90 14.62
CA ILE A 416 -6.25 -3.83 15.30
C ILE A 416 -6.47 -5.08 14.45
N LEU A 417 -6.80 -4.91 13.16
CA LEU A 417 -7.10 -6.04 12.27
C LEU A 417 -5.90 -6.96 12.11
N LEU A 418 -4.73 -6.42 11.79
CA LEU A 418 -3.57 -7.25 11.51
C LEU A 418 -3.03 -7.93 12.77
N LYS A 419 -2.99 -7.22 13.92
CA LYS A 419 -2.67 -7.82 15.23
C LYS A 419 -3.62 -8.97 15.54
N ARG A 420 -4.91 -8.80 15.25
CA ARG A 420 -5.92 -9.85 15.44
C ARG A 420 -5.65 -11.07 14.57
N GLN A 421 -5.39 -10.88 13.28
CA GLN A 421 -5.11 -12.00 12.38
C GLN A 421 -3.86 -12.77 12.79
N VAL A 422 -2.78 -12.07 13.17
CA VAL A 422 -1.57 -12.71 13.70
C VAL A 422 -1.90 -13.57 14.94
N MET A 423 -2.72 -13.07 15.87
CA MET A 423 -3.16 -13.85 17.03
C MET A 423 -4.08 -15.02 16.67
N ASP A 424 -5.00 -14.85 15.71
CA ASP A 424 -5.90 -15.92 15.27
C ASP A 424 -5.08 -17.07 14.66
N TYR A 425 -4.11 -16.76 13.80
CA TYR A 425 -3.18 -17.74 13.25
C TYR A 425 -2.38 -18.47 14.34
N ARG A 426 -1.85 -17.77 15.36
CA ARG A 426 -1.14 -18.41 16.50
C ARG A 426 -2.01 -19.41 17.26
N ASN A 427 -3.32 -19.21 17.27
CA ASN A 427 -4.27 -20.08 17.95
C ASN A 427 -4.88 -21.14 17.03
N GLY A 428 -4.41 -21.26 15.77
CA GLY A 428 -4.98 -22.18 14.77
C GLY A 428 -6.41 -21.80 14.34
N VAL A 429 -6.80 -20.54 14.53
CA VAL A 429 -8.12 -20.01 14.18
C VAL A 429 -8.03 -19.28 12.84
N LEU A 430 -9.05 -19.44 12.00
CA LEU A 430 -9.14 -18.70 10.74
C LEU A 430 -9.20 -17.19 11.01
N ALA A 431 -8.31 -16.44 10.36
CA ALA A 431 -8.26 -14.99 10.44
C ALA A 431 -9.62 -14.37 10.08
N SER A 432 -10.11 -13.48 10.96
CA SER A 432 -11.41 -12.85 10.81
C SER A 432 -11.32 -11.33 10.68
N ARG A 433 -12.22 -10.75 9.89
CA ARG A 433 -12.45 -9.29 9.84
C ARG A 433 -13.26 -8.77 11.04
N PHE A 434 -13.83 -9.68 11.84
CA PHE A 434 -14.66 -9.34 12.98
C PHE A 434 -13.82 -9.23 14.26
N VAL A 435 -13.99 -8.12 14.98
CA VAL A 435 -13.31 -7.85 16.25
C VAL A 435 -14.32 -7.84 17.39
N ARG A 436 -14.08 -8.64 18.43
CA ARG A 436 -14.90 -8.61 19.65
C ARG A 436 -14.52 -7.40 20.49
N PHE A 437 -15.52 -6.65 20.98
CA PHE A 437 -15.27 -5.50 21.84
C PHE A 437 -14.57 -5.86 23.15
N LYS A 438 -14.77 -7.09 23.66
CA LYS A 438 -14.13 -7.56 24.90
C LYS A 438 -12.63 -7.79 24.74
N ASP A 439 -12.16 -8.00 23.50
CA ASP A 439 -10.75 -8.26 23.19
C ASP A 439 -9.96 -6.94 23.05
N LEU A 440 -10.65 -5.79 23.09
CA LEU A 440 -10.07 -4.45 23.06
C LEU A 440 -9.99 -3.88 24.47
N SER A 441 -8.82 -3.34 24.83
CA SER A 441 -8.64 -2.56 26.05
C SER A 441 -9.59 -1.35 26.09
N LYS A 442 -9.82 -0.78 27.28
CA LYS A 442 -10.64 0.44 27.41
C LYS A 442 -10.10 1.58 26.53
N ARG A 443 -8.77 1.70 26.44
CA ARG A 443 -8.09 2.69 25.59
C ARG A 443 -8.30 2.41 24.11
N GLU A 444 -8.11 1.16 23.66
CA GLU A 444 -8.35 0.79 22.25
C GLU A 444 -9.81 1.02 21.84
N ARG A 445 -10.77 0.75 22.73
CA ARG A 445 -12.20 1.04 22.46
C ARG A 445 -12.49 2.53 22.33
N GLU A 446 -11.82 3.38 23.11
CA GLU A 446 -11.99 4.83 23.01
C GLU A 446 -11.35 5.37 21.73
N ASN A 447 -10.12 4.94 21.44
CA ASN A 447 -9.42 5.30 20.20
C ASN A 447 -10.20 4.84 18.97
N LEU A 448 -10.75 3.62 18.99
CA LEU A 448 -11.60 3.11 17.91
C LEU A 448 -12.82 4.00 17.74
N ARG A 449 -13.50 4.37 18.83
CA ARG A 449 -14.65 5.27 18.76
C ARG A 449 -14.28 6.62 18.15
N ASN A 450 -13.15 7.19 18.54
CA ASN A 450 -12.68 8.47 18.01
C ASN A 450 -12.33 8.35 16.51
N ALA A 451 -11.58 7.32 16.11
CA ALA A 451 -11.27 7.04 14.71
C ALA A 451 -12.56 6.96 13.86
N LEU A 452 -13.53 6.17 14.29
CA LEU A 452 -14.81 6.03 13.59
C LEU A 452 -15.60 7.35 13.54
N ARG A 453 -15.52 8.20 14.58
CA ARG A 453 -16.18 9.52 14.56
C ARG A 453 -15.59 10.45 13.52
N HIS A 454 -14.27 10.47 13.36
CA HIS A 454 -13.60 11.27 12.33
C HIS A 454 -13.92 10.75 10.92
N ILE A 455 -13.95 9.43 10.72
CA ILE A 455 -14.37 8.82 9.46
C ILE A 455 -15.82 9.19 9.14
N GLU A 456 -16.73 9.12 10.12
CA GLU A 456 -18.14 9.50 9.94
C GLU A 456 -18.31 11.00 9.62
N ALA A 457 -17.57 11.88 10.30
CA ALA A 457 -17.56 13.31 10.02
C ALA A 457 -17.06 13.61 8.59
N PHE A 458 -15.96 12.94 8.19
CA PHE A 458 -15.43 13.03 6.84
C PHE A 458 -16.46 12.58 5.80
N ARG A 459 -17.13 11.44 6.01
CA ARG A 459 -18.20 10.97 5.10
C ARG A 459 -19.36 11.95 4.99
N LYS A 460 -19.78 12.58 6.09
CA LYS A 460 -20.82 13.61 6.06
C LYS A 460 -20.40 14.82 5.23
N ARG A 461 -19.14 15.25 5.32
CA ARG A 461 -18.60 16.29 4.43
C ARG A 461 -18.67 15.84 2.97
N LEU A 462 -18.23 14.62 2.66
CA LEU A 462 -18.29 14.08 1.30
C LEU A 462 -19.73 13.99 0.77
N LYS A 463 -20.71 13.62 1.60
CA LYS A 463 -22.13 13.64 1.24
C LYS A 463 -22.52 15.03 0.72
N ALA A 464 -22.25 16.07 1.51
CA ALA A 464 -22.58 17.43 1.15
C ALA A 464 -21.85 17.88 -0.13
N GLU A 465 -20.57 17.54 -0.28
CA GLU A 465 -19.77 17.92 -1.46
C GLU A 465 -20.20 17.21 -2.74
N PHE A 466 -20.54 15.92 -2.70
CA PHE A 466 -20.84 15.14 -3.89
C PHE A 466 -22.33 15.12 -4.25
N THR A 467 -23.24 15.18 -3.27
CA THR A 467 -24.68 15.12 -3.53
C THR A 467 -25.39 16.46 -3.40
N GLY A 468 -24.80 17.43 -2.71
CA GLY A 468 -25.47 18.67 -2.33
C GLY A 468 -26.50 18.49 -1.21
N ASP A 469 -26.68 17.26 -0.70
CA ASP A 469 -27.60 16.97 0.40
C ASP A 469 -26.90 17.29 1.73
N VAL A 470 -27.33 18.37 2.35
CA VAL A 470 -27.11 18.60 3.78
C VAL A 470 -28.26 17.89 4.50
N PHE A 471 -27.97 17.18 5.59
CA PHE A 471 -28.90 16.33 6.38
C PHE A 471 -28.94 14.86 5.93
#